data_AF-A0A2G2LC76-F1
#
_entry.id   AF-A0A2G2LC76-F1
#
_cell.length_a   1.000
_cell.length_b   1.000
_cell.length_c   1.000
_cell.angle_alpha   90.00
_cell.angle_beta   90.00
_cell.angle_gamma   90.00
#
_symmetry.space_group_name_H-M   'P 1'
#
loop_
_entity.id
_entity.type
_entity.pdbx_description
1 polymer ?
#
loop_
_entity_poly.entity_id
_entity_poly.type
_entity_poly.pdbx_seq_one_letter_code
_entity_poly.pdbx_strand_id
1 'polypeptide(L)'
;MKDKSVAPLKRSVMNNRLALHIFCFTLVACTNTTDPKSNQFIPPEGAKVEESVQVEMRDGARLNTLVILPEEAKHSRVPAILIRTPYKSELNSRSSLALNLLEQGYALIMQHERGRYFSEGEYKMLGGALNDGWDTLDWIVKQEWSNDEVGTYGCSSSGENQLKLAAAGHPSHKAMIAGSVGVGIAEAGPFREQGNFWRGGVWQQGWLNYFHSALLQDWPQLPPGMSNENRQRTIQFFDLKNTAWNVPSSAFNEPRMHLPMIDIMEMMGASRNELNT
;
A
#
# COMPACT_ATOMS: atom_id res chain seq x y z
N MET A 1 0.54 32.09 80.86
CA MET A 1 -0.34 32.84 79.92
C MET A 1 -1.43 31.90 79.45
N LYS A 2 -2.66 32.43 79.33
CA LYS A 2 -3.92 31.69 79.35
C LYS A 2 -4.14 30.73 78.18
N ASP A 3 -4.66 29.57 78.54
CA ASP A 3 -5.44 28.61 77.77
C ASP A 3 -6.62 29.29 77.05
N LYS A 4 -6.82 28.96 75.76
CA LYS A 4 -8.07 29.19 75.03
C LYS A 4 -8.25 28.08 73.99
N SER A 5 -9.19 27.20 74.32
CA SER A 5 -9.85 26.26 73.42
C SER A 5 -10.48 26.97 72.21
N VAL A 6 -10.38 26.34 71.04
CA VAL A 6 -11.11 26.73 69.82
C VAL A 6 -11.98 25.55 69.40
N ALA A 7 -13.27 25.82 69.23
CA ALA A 7 -14.36 24.90 68.89
C ALA A 7 -14.24 24.31 67.46
N PRO A 8 -14.93 23.20 67.14
CA PRO A 8 -14.84 22.57 65.82
C PRO A 8 -15.72 23.30 64.80
N LEU A 9 -15.14 23.71 63.67
CA LEU A 9 -15.87 24.21 62.52
C LEU A 9 -16.34 23.04 61.63
N LYS A 10 -17.65 23.00 61.39
CA LYS A 10 -18.37 22.04 60.55
C LYS A 10 -17.78 21.96 59.13
N ARG A 11 -17.53 20.75 58.63
CA ARG A 11 -17.24 20.50 57.21
C ARG A 11 -18.46 20.87 56.36
N SER A 12 -18.33 21.91 55.55
CA SER A 12 -19.14 22.10 54.35
C SER A 12 -18.45 21.39 53.20
N VAL A 13 -19.12 20.42 52.58
CA VAL A 13 -18.65 19.74 51.38
C VAL A 13 -18.94 20.66 50.20
N MET A 14 -17.89 21.24 49.63
CA MET A 14 -17.97 21.95 48.36
C MET A 14 -17.48 21.00 47.26
N ASN A 15 -18.41 20.55 46.42
CA ASN A 15 -18.16 19.73 45.25
C ASN A 15 -17.39 20.53 44.20
N ASN A 16 -16.07 20.34 44.12
CA ASN A 16 -15.30 20.72 42.94
C ASN A 16 -15.45 19.64 41.86
N ARG A 17 -16.36 19.87 40.91
CA ARG A 17 -16.36 19.12 39.64
C ARG A 17 -15.24 19.69 38.77
N LEU A 18 -14.07 19.07 38.86
CA LEU A 18 -13.01 19.20 37.85
C LEU A 18 -13.54 18.55 36.56
N ALA A 19 -13.85 19.36 35.54
CA ALA A 19 -14.33 18.88 34.25
C ALA A 19 -13.17 18.22 33.48
N LEU A 20 -12.97 16.92 33.73
CA LEU A 20 -12.10 16.07 32.93
C LEU A 20 -12.73 15.92 31.54
N HIS A 21 -12.23 16.67 30.56
CA HIS A 21 -12.59 16.46 29.16
C HIS A 21 -11.92 15.16 28.69
N ILE A 22 -12.64 14.04 28.84
CA ILE A 22 -12.31 12.78 28.18
C ILE A 22 -12.59 13.00 26.69
N PHE A 23 -11.53 13.21 25.91
CA PHE A 23 -11.60 13.11 24.45
C PHE A 23 -11.84 11.62 24.14
N CYS A 24 -13.10 11.26 24.05
CA CYS A 24 -13.53 9.92 23.64
C CYS A 24 -13.19 9.79 22.15
N PHE A 25 -12.04 9.21 21.83
CA PHE A 25 -11.82 8.64 20.51
C PHE A 25 -12.83 7.51 20.35
N THR A 26 -13.98 7.81 19.74
CA THR A 26 -14.85 6.78 19.20
C THR A 26 -14.08 6.11 18.07
N LEU A 27 -13.45 4.98 18.39
CA LEU A 27 -13.13 3.96 17.41
C LEU A 27 -14.46 3.54 16.80
N VAL A 28 -14.83 4.15 15.68
CA VAL A 28 -15.86 3.60 14.81
C VAL A 28 -15.22 2.36 14.18
N ALA A 29 -15.39 1.22 14.85
CA ALA A 29 -15.18 -0.06 14.22
C ALA A 29 -16.23 -0.16 13.09
N CYS A 30 -15.81 0.06 11.85
CA CYS A 30 -16.63 -0.18 10.68
C CYS A 30 -16.92 -1.69 10.56
N THR A 31 -17.91 -2.19 11.29
CA THR A 31 -18.50 -3.50 10.99
C THR A 31 -19.49 -3.33 9.85
N ASN A 32 -18.96 -3.15 8.64
CA ASN A 32 -19.76 -3.29 7.43
C ASN A 32 -19.73 -4.77 7.02
N THR A 33 -20.80 -5.50 7.33
CA THR A 33 -21.11 -6.76 6.66
C THR A 33 -21.51 -6.46 5.21
N THR A 34 -20.52 -6.23 4.34
CA THR A 34 -20.75 -6.10 2.90
C THR A 34 -20.77 -7.48 2.27
N ASP A 35 -21.85 -7.78 1.54
CA ASP A 35 -21.90 -8.85 0.55
C ASP A 35 -20.61 -8.79 -0.30
N PRO A 36 -19.82 -9.87 -0.42
CA PRO A 36 -18.57 -9.86 -1.18
C PRO A 36 -18.75 -9.44 -2.65
N LYS A 37 -19.96 -9.51 -3.22
CA LYS A 37 -20.26 -8.99 -4.57
C LYS A 37 -20.38 -7.46 -4.63
N SER A 38 -20.60 -6.77 -3.51
CA SER A 38 -20.82 -5.31 -3.47
C SER A 38 -19.53 -4.47 -3.50
N ASN A 39 -18.35 -5.10 -3.54
CA ASN A 39 -17.06 -4.42 -3.43
C ASN A 39 -16.24 -4.39 -4.73
N GLN A 40 -16.78 -4.90 -5.85
CA GLN A 40 -16.08 -4.97 -7.13
C GLN A 40 -16.07 -3.60 -7.82
N PHE A 41 -14.92 -3.20 -8.35
CA PHE A 41 -14.80 -2.02 -9.21
C PHE A 41 -15.46 -2.30 -10.56
N ILE A 42 -16.30 -1.38 -11.03
CA ILE A 42 -16.97 -1.45 -12.33
C ILE A 42 -16.53 -0.20 -13.11
N PRO A 43 -15.79 -0.35 -14.23
CA PRO A 43 -15.46 0.76 -15.09
C PRO A 43 -16.73 1.43 -15.65
N PRO A 44 -16.71 2.76 -15.88
CA PRO A 44 -17.80 3.47 -16.55
C PRO A 44 -18.12 2.88 -17.94
N GLU A 45 -19.36 3.06 -18.40
CA GLU A 45 -19.76 2.64 -19.75
C GLU A 45 -18.86 3.30 -20.81
N GLY A 46 -18.44 2.53 -21.81
CA GLY A 46 -17.55 3.00 -22.88
C GLY A 46 -16.04 2.92 -22.56
N ALA A 47 -15.67 2.84 -21.28
CA ALA A 47 -14.27 2.71 -20.88
C ALA A 47 -13.63 1.45 -21.47
N LYS A 48 -12.41 1.59 -22.00
CA LYS A 48 -11.62 0.49 -22.52
C LYS A 48 -10.74 -0.06 -21.39
N VAL A 49 -10.86 -1.35 -21.10
CA VAL A 49 -10.07 -2.04 -20.08
C VAL A 49 -9.04 -2.94 -20.76
N GLU A 50 -7.78 -2.76 -20.40
CA GLU A 50 -6.68 -3.64 -20.78
C GLU A 50 -6.09 -4.26 -19.52
N GLU A 51 -6.41 -5.53 -19.30
CA GLU A 51 -5.89 -6.27 -18.16
C GLU A 51 -4.50 -6.82 -18.45
N SER A 52 -3.64 -6.80 -17.44
CA SER A 52 -2.33 -7.47 -17.47
C SER A 52 -1.41 -7.01 -18.60
N VAL A 53 -1.40 -5.71 -18.91
CA VAL A 53 -0.39 -5.06 -19.75
C VAL A 53 0.99 -5.25 -19.09
N GLN A 54 1.96 -5.73 -19.85
CA GLN A 54 3.31 -6.04 -19.36
C GLN A 54 4.24 -4.87 -19.65
N VAL A 55 4.44 -4.00 -18.66
CA VAL A 55 5.28 -2.81 -18.80
C VAL A 55 6.74 -3.19 -18.53
N GLU A 56 7.59 -3.06 -19.54
CA GLU A 56 9.01 -3.40 -19.46
C GLU A 56 9.81 -2.29 -18.76
N MET A 57 10.56 -2.66 -17.74
CA MET A 57 11.47 -1.79 -16.99
C MET A 57 12.85 -1.77 -17.66
N ARG A 58 13.73 -0.84 -17.25
CA ARG A 58 15.08 -0.69 -17.81
C ARG A 58 15.99 -1.92 -17.69
N ASP A 59 15.68 -2.83 -16.77
CA ASP A 59 16.39 -4.09 -16.54
C ASP A 59 15.75 -5.28 -17.27
N GLY A 60 14.73 -5.04 -18.09
CA GLY A 60 13.99 -6.05 -18.85
C GLY A 60 12.90 -6.77 -18.05
N ALA A 61 12.76 -6.49 -16.75
CA ALA A 61 11.65 -7.05 -15.98
C ALA A 61 10.32 -6.43 -16.41
N ARG A 62 9.26 -7.24 -16.43
CA ARG A 62 7.92 -6.79 -16.81
C ARG A 62 7.00 -6.68 -15.61
N LEU A 63 6.41 -5.50 -15.42
CA LEU A 63 5.45 -5.24 -14.36
C LEU A 63 4.02 -5.35 -14.88
N ASN A 64 3.21 -6.14 -14.17
CA ASN A 64 1.82 -6.38 -14.49
C ASN A 64 0.97 -5.15 -14.19
N THR A 65 0.30 -4.65 -15.22
CA THR A 65 -0.39 -3.36 -15.18
C THR A 65 -1.81 -3.48 -15.72
N LEU A 66 -2.78 -2.97 -14.97
CA LEU A 66 -4.15 -2.73 -15.43
C LEU A 66 -4.21 -1.31 -15.99
N VAL A 67 -4.71 -1.16 -17.22
CA VAL A 67 -4.95 0.14 -17.86
C VAL A 67 -6.43 0.26 -18.14
N ILE A 68 -7.04 1.34 -17.66
CA ILE A 68 -8.43 1.67 -17.93
C ILE A 68 -8.46 3.06 -18.56
N LEU A 69 -8.89 3.11 -19.82
CA LEU A 69 -8.97 4.34 -20.59
C LEU A 69 -10.43 4.83 -20.62
N PRO A 70 -10.67 6.13 -20.35
CA PRO A 70 -11.99 6.71 -20.47
C PRO A 70 -12.42 6.78 -21.95
N GLU A 71 -13.71 6.98 -22.22
CA GLU A 71 -14.26 7.08 -23.59
C GLU A 71 -13.53 8.16 -24.40
N GLU A 72 -13.19 9.28 -23.76
CA GLU A 72 -12.49 10.43 -24.31
C GLU A 72 -11.13 10.08 -24.91
N ALA A 73 -10.47 9.04 -24.40
CA ALA A 73 -9.18 8.55 -24.90
C ALA A 73 -9.27 7.96 -26.32
N LYS A 74 -10.47 7.70 -26.84
CA LYS A 74 -10.69 7.28 -28.24
C LYS A 74 -10.46 8.41 -29.24
N HIS A 75 -10.55 9.66 -28.79
CA HIS A 75 -10.57 10.83 -29.67
C HIS A 75 -9.58 11.92 -29.24
N SER A 76 -9.01 11.82 -28.05
CA SER A 76 -8.10 12.82 -27.48
C SER A 76 -7.05 12.20 -26.58
N ARG A 77 -5.93 12.91 -26.42
CA ARG A 77 -4.93 12.58 -25.41
C ARG A 77 -5.41 13.04 -24.05
N VAL A 78 -5.28 12.19 -23.04
CA VAL A 78 -5.81 12.39 -21.69
C VAL A 78 -4.71 12.30 -20.63
N PRO A 79 -4.88 12.98 -19.47
CA PRO A 79 -4.01 12.80 -18.31
C PRO A 79 -4.19 11.43 -17.68
N ALA A 80 -3.18 11.01 -16.94
CA ALA A 80 -3.10 9.70 -16.32
C ALA A 80 -3.07 9.77 -14.78
N ILE A 81 -3.68 8.79 -14.13
CA ILE A 81 -3.56 8.53 -12.70
C ILE A 81 -2.88 7.19 -12.51
N LEU A 82 -1.65 7.22 -11.97
CA LEU A 82 -0.87 6.03 -11.66
C LEU A 82 -1.04 5.63 -10.19
N ILE A 83 -1.38 4.37 -9.98
CA ILE A 83 -1.41 3.69 -8.68
C ILE A 83 -0.40 2.54 -8.75
N ARG A 84 0.70 2.63 -8.00
CA ARG A 84 1.65 1.52 -7.84
C ARG A 84 1.39 0.87 -6.49
N THR A 85 1.15 -0.43 -6.47
CA THR A 85 0.67 -1.12 -5.26
C THR A 85 1.25 -2.53 -5.09
N PRO A 86 1.60 -2.94 -3.86
CA PRO A 86 1.93 -4.33 -3.56
C PRO A 86 0.69 -5.18 -3.24
N TYR A 87 -0.52 -4.60 -3.30
CA TYR A 87 -1.78 -5.28 -2.98
C TYR A 87 -2.51 -5.77 -4.24
N LYS A 88 -3.53 -6.63 -4.05
CA LYS A 88 -4.27 -7.26 -5.16
C LYS A 88 -4.94 -6.20 -6.02
N SER A 89 -5.61 -5.26 -5.38
CA SER A 89 -6.29 -4.15 -6.04
C SER A 89 -6.45 -3.00 -5.06
N GLU A 90 -6.27 -1.78 -5.57
CA GLU A 90 -6.65 -0.52 -4.93
C GLU A 90 -8.01 -0.03 -5.44
N LEU A 91 -8.59 -0.76 -6.41
CA LEU A 91 -9.89 -0.49 -7.01
C LEU A 91 -10.93 -1.39 -6.36
N ASN A 92 -11.82 -0.79 -5.60
CA ASN A 92 -13.03 -1.39 -5.05
C ASN A 92 -14.20 -0.40 -5.22
N SER A 93 -15.43 -0.82 -4.91
CA SER A 93 -16.61 0.04 -5.06
C SER A 93 -16.58 1.32 -4.18
N ARG A 94 -15.66 1.39 -3.20
CA ARG A 94 -15.39 2.59 -2.39
C ARG A 94 -14.20 3.40 -2.86
N SER A 95 -13.54 3.02 -3.96
CA SER A 95 -12.46 3.80 -4.58
C SER A 95 -13.04 5.00 -5.33
N SER A 96 -13.81 5.81 -4.61
CA SER A 96 -14.57 6.95 -5.13
C SER A 96 -13.66 7.90 -5.90
N LEU A 97 -12.44 8.15 -5.42
CA LEU A 97 -11.54 9.05 -6.13
C LEU A 97 -11.05 8.50 -7.48
N ALA A 98 -10.61 7.23 -7.55
CA ALA A 98 -10.13 6.64 -8.79
C ALA A 98 -11.25 6.52 -9.84
N LEU A 99 -12.46 6.13 -9.39
CA LEU A 99 -13.64 6.11 -10.24
C LEU A 99 -14.03 7.52 -10.71
N ASN A 100 -14.09 8.49 -9.80
CA ASN A 100 -14.41 9.87 -10.14
C ASN A 100 -13.40 10.45 -11.13
N LEU A 101 -12.09 10.21 -10.95
CA LEU A 101 -11.07 10.68 -11.88
C LEU A 101 -11.24 10.05 -13.27
N LEU A 102 -11.55 8.75 -13.32
CA LEU A 102 -11.83 8.07 -14.59
C LEU A 102 -13.07 8.66 -15.29
N GLU A 103 -14.16 8.92 -14.55
CA GLU A 103 -15.36 9.60 -15.06
C GLU A 103 -15.12 11.06 -15.47
N GLN A 104 -14.08 11.70 -14.94
CA GLN A 104 -13.64 13.04 -15.34
C GLN A 104 -12.62 13.01 -16.50
N GLY A 105 -12.46 11.86 -17.18
CA GLY A 105 -11.64 11.75 -18.38
C GLY A 105 -10.14 11.50 -18.12
N TYR A 106 -9.76 10.99 -16.94
CA TYR A 106 -8.38 10.56 -16.67
C TYR A 106 -8.21 9.07 -17.00
N ALA A 107 -7.12 8.70 -17.67
CA ALA A 107 -6.69 7.30 -17.74
C ALA A 107 -6.28 6.81 -16.36
N LEU A 108 -6.71 5.60 -15.99
CA LEU A 108 -6.37 4.98 -14.71
C LEU A 108 -5.42 3.81 -14.94
N ILE A 109 -4.25 3.86 -14.32
CA ILE A 109 -3.20 2.84 -14.43
C ILE A 109 -2.93 2.28 -13.04
N MET A 110 -3.21 0.99 -12.82
CA MET A 110 -2.85 0.30 -11.59
C MET A 110 -1.78 -0.75 -11.88
N GLN A 111 -0.60 -0.56 -11.33
CA GLN A 111 0.55 -1.45 -11.53
C GLN A 111 0.88 -2.19 -10.23
N HIS A 112 1.05 -3.51 -10.34
CA HIS A 112 1.62 -4.29 -9.24
C HIS A 112 3.12 -4.05 -9.14
N GLU A 113 3.61 -3.79 -7.93
CA GLU A 113 5.05 -3.61 -7.70
C GLU A 113 5.86 -4.85 -8.12
N ARG A 114 7.15 -4.65 -8.39
CA ARG A 114 8.11 -5.72 -8.72
C ARG A 114 8.01 -6.90 -7.75
N GLY A 115 8.00 -8.11 -8.30
CA GLY A 115 7.86 -9.35 -7.53
C GLY A 115 6.52 -9.55 -6.83
N ARG A 116 5.47 -8.80 -7.20
CA ARG A 116 4.11 -8.98 -6.67
C ARG A 116 3.18 -9.46 -7.76
N TYR A 117 2.31 -10.40 -7.41
CA TYR A 117 1.34 -11.00 -8.34
C TYR A 117 2.06 -11.51 -9.59
N PHE A 118 1.78 -10.95 -10.77
CA PHE A 118 2.42 -11.36 -12.03
C PHE A 118 3.50 -10.39 -12.51
N SER A 119 3.87 -9.42 -11.67
CA SER A 119 5.06 -8.60 -11.91
C SER A 119 6.32 -9.42 -11.64
N GLU A 120 7.23 -9.37 -12.61
CA GLU A 120 8.51 -10.07 -12.54
C GLU A 120 9.43 -9.50 -11.45
N GLY A 121 10.47 -10.25 -11.11
CA GLY A 121 11.52 -9.85 -10.17
C GLY A 121 11.23 -10.22 -8.71
N GLU A 122 12.04 -9.67 -7.81
CA GLU A 122 11.91 -9.91 -6.38
C GLU A 122 11.30 -8.71 -5.68
N TYR A 123 10.34 -8.96 -4.79
CA TYR A 123 9.72 -7.91 -4.01
C TYR A 123 10.63 -7.45 -2.87
N LYS A 124 10.87 -6.14 -2.83
CA LYS A 124 11.44 -5.42 -1.72
C LYS A 124 10.55 -4.24 -1.43
N MET A 125 10.23 -3.99 -0.17
CA MET A 125 9.35 -2.92 0.25
C MET A 125 9.84 -1.58 -0.28
N LEU A 126 9.06 -0.98 -1.19
CA LEU A 126 9.40 0.27 -1.88
C LEU A 126 10.74 0.23 -2.63
N GLY A 127 11.28 -0.94 -2.96
CA GLY A 127 12.57 -1.10 -3.63
C GLY A 127 12.53 -0.62 -5.08
N GLY A 128 11.41 -0.87 -5.77
CA GLY A 128 11.16 -0.40 -7.12
C GLY A 128 10.53 0.99 -7.21
N ALA A 129 10.25 1.66 -6.08
CA ALA A 129 9.47 2.91 -6.11
C ALA A 129 10.10 4.01 -6.97
N LEU A 130 11.43 4.12 -6.97
CA LEU A 130 12.17 5.12 -7.75
C LEU A 130 12.35 4.68 -9.21
N ASN A 131 13.15 3.64 -9.47
CA ASN A 131 13.52 3.24 -10.84
C ASN A 131 12.33 2.70 -11.63
N ASP A 132 11.59 1.73 -11.08
CA ASP A 132 10.43 1.19 -11.80
C ASP A 132 9.31 2.23 -11.91
N GLY A 133 9.22 3.16 -10.95
CA GLY A 133 8.27 4.28 -11.00
C GLY A 133 8.60 5.23 -12.13
N TRP A 134 9.88 5.58 -12.29
CA TRP A 134 10.39 6.35 -13.42
C TRP A 134 10.09 5.67 -14.75
N ASP A 135 10.46 4.38 -14.88
CA ASP A 135 10.27 3.62 -16.12
C ASP A 135 8.78 3.50 -16.49
N THR A 136 7.91 3.40 -15.49
CA THR A 136 6.46 3.40 -15.69
C THR A 136 5.95 4.75 -16.19
N LEU A 137 6.47 5.88 -15.69
CA LEU A 137 6.13 7.20 -16.22
C LEU A 137 6.62 7.36 -17.66
N ASP A 138 7.86 6.95 -17.96
CA ASP A 138 8.42 6.92 -19.32
C ASP A 138 7.58 6.05 -20.27
N TRP A 139 7.00 4.97 -19.77
CA TRP A 139 6.08 4.14 -20.55
C TRP A 139 4.73 4.84 -20.79
N ILE A 140 4.15 5.48 -19.76
CA ILE A 140 2.86 6.19 -19.87
C ILE A 140 2.94 7.30 -20.93
N VAL A 141 3.98 8.14 -20.90
CA VAL A 141 4.11 9.29 -21.82
C VAL A 141 4.33 8.87 -23.28
N LYS A 142 4.74 7.62 -23.52
CA LYS A 142 4.90 7.07 -24.87
C LYS A 142 3.60 6.53 -25.45
N GLN A 143 2.54 6.41 -24.64
CA GLN A 143 1.27 5.88 -25.11
C GLN A 143 0.53 6.91 -25.97
N GLU A 144 -0.11 6.45 -27.05
CA GLU A 144 -0.83 7.33 -27.98
C GLU A 144 -1.98 8.11 -27.31
N TRP A 145 -2.55 7.54 -26.25
CA TRP A 145 -3.62 8.14 -25.46
C TRP A 145 -3.13 9.15 -24.42
N SER A 146 -1.82 9.26 -24.12
CA SER A 146 -1.32 10.10 -23.04
C SER A 146 -1.09 11.55 -23.50
N ASN A 147 -1.42 12.51 -22.62
CA ASN A 147 -1.07 13.93 -22.77
C ASN A 147 0.22 14.33 -22.03
N ASP A 148 1.01 13.36 -21.58
CA ASP A 148 2.26 13.51 -20.82
C ASP A 148 2.11 14.02 -19.38
N GLU A 149 0.88 14.20 -18.87
CA GLU A 149 0.62 14.60 -17.50
C GLU A 149 0.14 13.43 -16.66
N VAL A 150 0.90 13.11 -15.61
CA VAL A 150 0.62 11.98 -14.71
C VAL A 150 0.50 12.46 -13.28
N GLY A 151 -0.66 12.20 -12.68
CA GLY A 151 -0.86 12.25 -11.23
C GLY A 151 -0.65 10.87 -10.61
N THR A 152 -0.31 10.82 -9.33
CA THR A 152 -0.29 9.57 -8.56
C THR A 152 -1.31 9.58 -7.44
N TYR A 153 -1.86 8.41 -7.13
CA TYR A 153 -2.82 8.21 -6.04
C TYR A 153 -2.58 6.86 -5.35
N GLY A 154 -2.87 6.79 -4.06
CA GLY A 154 -2.70 5.57 -3.26
C GLY A 154 -2.68 5.84 -1.77
N CYS A 155 -2.91 4.78 -0.98
CA CYS A 155 -2.92 4.82 0.47
C CYS A 155 -1.93 3.79 1.04
N SER A 156 -1.40 4.02 2.25
CA SER A 156 -0.46 3.11 2.91
C SER A 156 0.80 2.89 2.05
N SER A 157 1.21 1.65 1.75
CA SER A 157 2.39 1.38 0.91
C SER A 157 2.29 2.04 -0.47
N SER A 158 1.11 2.01 -1.10
CA SER A 158 0.85 2.69 -2.37
C SER A 158 0.95 4.22 -2.24
N GLY A 159 0.71 4.76 -1.05
CA GLY A 159 0.97 6.16 -0.69
C GLY A 159 2.47 6.46 -0.59
N GLU A 160 3.21 5.60 0.10
CA GLU A 160 4.66 5.74 0.33
C GLU A 160 5.47 5.65 -0.96
N ASN A 161 5.04 4.80 -1.90
CA ASN A 161 5.63 4.68 -3.23
C ASN A 161 5.72 6.05 -3.94
N GLN A 162 4.67 6.86 -3.80
CA GLN A 162 4.59 8.17 -4.45
C GLN A 162 5.64 9.16 -3.93
N LEU A 163 5.98 9.11 -2.64
CA LEU A 163 6.99 10.00 -2.05
C LEU A 163 8.37 9.76 -2.67
N LYS A 164 8.76 8.50 -2.85
CA LYS A 164 10.02 8.14 -3.49
C LYS A 164 10.04 8.49 -4.98
N LEU A 165 8.92 8.28 -5.68
CA LEU A 165 8.81 8.66 -7.08
C LEU A 165 8.87 10.19 -7.27
N ALA A 166 8.17 10.95 -6.43
CA ALA A 166 8.20 12.41 -6.44
C ALA A 166 9.62 12.96 -6.24
N ALA A 167 10.42 12.33 -5.36
CA ALA A 167 11.81 12.70 -5.14
C ALA A 167 12.71 12.48 -6.36
N ALA A 168 12.31 11.62 -7.31
CA ALA A 168 13.03 11.43 -8.56
C ALA A 168 12.90 12.64 -9.51
N GLY A 169 11.83 13.43 -9.40
CA GLY A 169 11.64 14.65 -10.18
C GLY A 169 11.33 14.40 -11.67
N HIS A 170 10.62 13.33 -12.00
CA HIS A 170 10.23 13.05 -13.38
C HIS A 170 9.31 14.18 -13.92
N PRO A 171 9.58 14.79 -15.10
CA PRO A 171 8.88 15.99 -15.56
C PRO A 171 7.37 15.78 -15.77
N SER A 172 6.94 14.57 -16.09
CA SER A 172 5.52 14.20 -16.25
C SER A 172 4.76 13.97 -14.94
N HIS A 173 5.45 13.86 -13.79
CA HIS A 173 4.77 13.68 -12.50
C HIS A 173 4.29 15.05 -11.99
N LYS A 174 3.00 15.35 -12.17
CA LYS A 174 2.44 16.69 -11.91
C LYS A 174 1.81 16.84 -10.54
N ALA A 175 1.27 15.77 -9.99
CA ALA A 175 0.55 15.79 -8.73
C ALA A 175 0.62 14.44 -8.01
N MET A 176 0.44 14.48 -6.69
CA MET A 176 0.50 13.32 -5.81
C MET A 176 -0.57 13.42 -4.74
N ILE A 177 -1.36 12.36 -4.56
CA ILE A 177 -2.34 12.20 -3.49
C ILE A 177 -1.91 10.99 -2.65
N ALA A 178 -1.05 11.25 -1.68
CA ALA A 178 -0.45 10.24 -0.80
C ALA A 178 -1.25 10.11 0.51
N GLY A 179 -2.06 9.05 0.63
CA GLY A 179 -2.85 8.77 1.82
C GLY A 179 -2.10 7.92 2.85
N SER A 180 -2.26 8.24 4.15
CA SER A 180 -1.79 7.43 5.29
C SER A 180 -0.33 6.93 5.17
N VAL A 181 0.58 7.79 4.72
CA VAL A 181 2.01 7.52 4.63
C VAL A 181 2.69 7.63 6.01
N GLY A 182 3.81 6.94 6.23
CA GLY A 182 4.65 7.23 7.41
C GLY A 182 5.35 6.03 8.07
N VAL A 183 5.28 4.84 7.47
CA VAL A 183 5.78 3.59 8.05
C VAL A 183 7.14 3.20 7.48
N GLY A 184 7.34 3.28 6.16
CA GLY A 184 8.49 2.67 5.48
C GLY A 184 9.21 3.54 4.44
N ILE A 185 9.09 4.87 4.55
CA ILE A 185 9.32 5.85 3.46
C ILE A 185 10.64 5.65 2.67
N ALA A 186 11.78 5.37 3.30
CA ALA A 186 13.06 5.10 2.64
C ALA A 186 14.08 4.50 3.62
N GLU A 187 15.10 3.82 3.08
CA GLU A 187 16.29 3.46 3.83
C GLU A 187 17.22 4.67 3.94
N ALA A 188 17.68 5.00 5.14
CA ALA A 188 18.48 6.17 5.44
C ALA A 188 19.72 5.83 6.27
N GLY A 189 20.84 6.45 5.91
CA GLY A 189 22.10 6.28 6.62
C GLY A 189 22.72 4.88 6.51
N PRO A 190 23.86 4.65 7.16
CA PRO A 190 24.63 3.41 7.02
C PRO A 190 24.03 2.22 7.79
N PHE A 191 23.03 2.46 8.64
CA PHE A 191 22.44 1.46 9.53
C PHE A 191 21.08 0.98 9.07
N ARG A 192 20.76 1.10 7.77
CA ARG A 192 19.48 0.67 7.20
C ARG A 192 18.26 1.27 7.95
N GLU A 193 18.32 2.53 8.37
CA GLU A 193 17.20 3.16 9.08
C GLU A 193 16.00 3.26 8.13
N GLN A 194 14.82 2.73 8.49
CA GLN A 194 13.66 2.76 7.60
C GLN A 194 12.37 2.98 8.38
N GLY A 195 12.12 4.24 8.75
CA GLY A 195 10.89 4.65 9.44
C GLY A 195 10.60 3.79 10.67
N ASN A 196 9.45 3.11 10.67
CA ASN A 196 9.02 2.24 11.76
C ASN A 196 9.44 0.77 11.58
N PHE A 197 10.15 0.41 10.51
CA PHE A 197 10.59 -0.97 10.27
C PHE A 197 11.96 -1.26 10.85
N TRP A 198 12.91 -0.33 10.71
CA TRP A 198 14.30 -0.53 11.11
C TRP A 198 14.82 0.69 11.85
N ARG A 199 15.37 0.48 13.05
CA ARG A 199 16.00 1.52 13.85
C ARG A 199 17.40 1.10 14.31
N GLY A 200 18.43 1.80 13.85
CA GLY A 200 19.84 1.47 14.10
C GLY A 200 20.23 0.08 13.58
N GLY A 201 19.63 -0.35 12.47
CA GLY A 201 19.84 -1.68 11.88
C GLY A 201 19.04 -2.80 12.54
N VAL A 202 18.24 -2.49 13.57
CA VAL A 202 17.41 -3.45 14.29
C VAL A 202 15.96 -3.32 13.84
N TRP A 203 15.41 -4.43 13.37
CA TRP A 203 14.01 -4.52 12.97
C TRP A 203 13.06 -4.31 14.17
N GLN A 204 11.95 -3.59 13.95
CA GLN A 204 10.94 -3.28 14.96
C GLN A 204 9.79 -4.30 14.96
N GLN A 205 9.64 -5.04 16.07
CA GLN A 205 8.64 -6.11 16.21
C GLN A 205 7.16 -5.69 16.09
N GLY A 206 6.86 -4.38 16.19
CA GLY A 206 5.49 -3.85 16.03
C GLY A 206 4.86 -4.24 14.69
N TRP A 207 5.68 -4.59 13.69
CA TRP A 207 5.28 -4.96 12.35
C TRP A 207 5.37 -6.47 12.06
N LEU A 208 5.55 -7.33 13.07
CA LEU A 208 5.73 -8.78 12.87
C LEU A 208 4.67 -9.41 11.96
N ASN A 209 3.40 -9.11 12.22
CA ASN A 209 2.28 -9.57 11.40
C ASN A 209 2.36 -9.07 9.96
N TYR A 210 2.81 -7.83 9.74
CA TYR A 210 2.97 -7.27 8.41
C TYR A 210 4.12 -7.92 7.65
N PHE A 211 5.28 -8.15 8.28
CA PHE A 211 6.40 -8.83 7.62
C PHE A 211 6.03 -10.28 7.27
N HIS A 212 5.36 -10.98 8.18
CA HIS A 212 4.87 -12.33 7.94
C HIS A 212 3.83 -12.39 6.80
N SER A 213 2.86 -11.46 6.79
CA SER A 213 1.68 -11.57 5.91
C SER A 213 1.75 -10.72 4.64
N ALA A 214 2.44 -9.59 4.64
CA ALA A 214 2.44 -8.64 3.53
C ALA A 214 3.73 -8.71 2.70
N LEU A 215 4.87 -8.97 3.32
CA LEU A 215 6.20 -8.93 2.69
C LEU A 215 6.68 -10.28 2.15
N LEU A 216 5.75 -11.18 1.84
CA LEU A 216 6.05 -12.44 1.14
C LEU A 216 6.74 -12.16 -0.21
N GLN A 217 7.83 -12.88 -0.46
CA GLN A 217 8.62 -12.80 -1.69
C GLN A 217 8.31 -13.92 -2.67
N ASP A 218 7.77 -15.05 -2.21
CA ASP A 218 7.49 -16.22 -3.04
C ASP A 218 6.17 -16.07 -3.82
N TRP A 219 6.14 -15.14 -4.77
CA TRP A 219 5.02 -14.96 -5.70
C TRP A 219 5.20 -15.84 -6.94
N PRO A 220 4.10 -16.39 -7.52
CA PRO A 220 4.18 -17.14 -8.76
C PRO A 220 4.79 -16.31 -9.89
N GLN A 221 5.92 -16.77 -10.41
CA GLN A 221 6.59 -16.14 -11.55
C GLN A 221 6.28 -16.92 -12.83
N LEU A 222 5.88 -16.20 -13.88
CA LEU A 222 5.69 -16.80 -15.19
C LEU A 222 7.05 -17.07 -15.86
N PRO A 223 7.16 -18.10 -16.73
CA PRO A 223 8.40 -18.39 -17.43
C PRO A 223 8.93 -17.18 -18.24
N PRO A 224 10.26 -16.97 -18.26
CA PRO A 224 10.87 -15.92 -19.06
C PRO A 224 10.65 -16.17 -20.57
N GLY A 225 10.70 -15.10 -21.37
CA GLY A 225 10.57 -15.18 -22.84
C GLY A 225 9.16 -15.43 -23.38
N MET A 226 8.15 -15.61 -22.51
CA MET A 226 6.75 -15.73 -22.92
C MET A 226 6.25 -14.42 -23.56
N SER A 227 5.54 -14.50 -24.69
CA SER A 227 4.91 -13.33 -25.33
C SER A 227 3.84 -12.71 -24.42
N ASN A 228 3.52 -11.44 -24.65
CA ASN A 228 2.53 -10.72 -23.84
C ASN A 228 1.15 -11.39 -23.91
N GLU A 229 0.73 -11.86 -25.09
CA GLU A 229 -0.54 -12.56 -25.28
C GLU A 229 -0.59 -13.86 -24.49
N ASN A 230 0.49 -14.64 -24.52
CA ASN A 230 0.57 -15.88 -23.77
C ASN A 230 0.58 -15.62 -22.27
N ARG A 231 1.29 -14.58 -21.79
CA ARG A 231 1.29 -14.20 -20.37
C ARG A 231 -0.12 -13.84 -19.90
N GLN A 232 -0.80 -12.97 -20.64
CA GLN A 232 -2.17 -12.57 -20.34
C GLN A 232 -3.12 -13.78 -20.27
N ARG A 233 -3.00 -14.70 -21.21
CA ARG A 233 -3.80 -15.94 -21.21
C ARG A 233 -3.45 -16.84 -20.02
N THR A 234 -2.16 -16.98 -19.71
CA THR A 234 -1.69 -17.85 -18.63
C THR A 234 -2.15 -17.35 -17.25
N ILE A 235 -2.10 -16.04 -17.03
CA ILE A 235 -2.54 -15.38 -15.78
C ILE A 235 -3.97 -15.74 -15.39
N GLN A 236 -4.87 -15.89 -16.38
CA GLN A 236 -6.28 -16.22 -16.15
C GLN A 236 -6.49 -17.60 -15.49
N PHE A 237 -5.49 -18.50 -15.54
CA PHE A 237 -5.59 -19.82 -14.91
C PHE A 237 -5.13 -19.84 -13.45
N PHE A 238 -4.57 -18.74 -12.94
CA PHE A 238 -4.06 -18.65 -11.57
C PHE A 238 -5.09 -17.99 -10.66
N ASP A 239 -5.52 -18.70 -9.61
CA ASP A 239 -6.27 -18.11 -8.51
C ASP A 239 -5.30 -17.66 -7.40
N LEU A 240 -4.93 -16.38 -7.44
CA LEU A 240 -4.12 -15.77 -6.39
C LEU A 240 -4.98 -15.43 -5.17
N LYS A 241 -5.30 -16.45 -4.37
CA LYS A 241 -5.84 -16.26 -3.02
C LYS A 241 -4.72 -15.74 -2.13
N ASN A 242 -4.85 -14.50 -1.66
CA ASN A 242 -3.93 -13.96 -0.66
C ASN A 242 -4.23 -14.61 0.71
N THR A 243 -3.61 -15.75 0.98
CA THR A 243 -3.76 -16.50 2.24
C THR A 243 -3.01 -15.88 3.41
N ALA A 244 -2.16 -14.89 3.14
CA ALA A 244 -1.20 -14.38 4.10
C ALA A 244 -1.87 -13.64 5.27
N TRP A 245 -3.07 -13.07 5.06
CA TRP A 245 -3.82 -12.35 6.09
C TRP A 245 -4.74 -13.24 6.95
N ASN A 246 -4.75 -14.55 6.73
CA ASN A 246 -5.64 -15.47 7.47
C ASN A 246 -5.10 -15.89 8.84
N VAL A 247 -3.93 -15.39 9.24
CA VAL A 247 -3.36 -15.67 10.56
C VAL A 247 -3.95 -14.69 11.60
N PRO A 248 -4.68 -15.18 12.62
CA PRO A 248 -5.27 -14.30 13.62
C PRO A 248 -4.19 -13.56 14.41
N SER A 249 -4.46 -12.31 14.80
CA SER A 249 -3.48 -11.48 15.53
C SER A 249 -2.95 -12.14 16.81
N SER A 250 -3.76 -12.99 17.45
CA SER A 250 -3.38 -13.76 18.64
C SER A 250 -2.27 -14.79 18.38
N ALA A 251 -2.15 -15.31 17.16
CA ALA A 251 -1.08 -16.25 16.80
C ALA A 251 0.32 -15.62 16.86
N PHE A 252 0.39 -14.29 16.87
CA PHE A 252 1.64 -13.54 16.98
C PHE A 252 1.98 -13.17 18.43
N ASN A 253 1.16 -13.53 19.43
CA ASN A 253 1.42 -13.14 20.83
C ASN A 253 2.63 -13.90 21.41
N GLU A 254 2.64 -15.23 21.29
CA GLU A 254 3.77 -16.05 21.77
C GLU A 254 5.05 -15.75 20.98
N PRO A 255 5.05 -15.68 19.63
CA PRO A 255 6.27 -15.37 18.88
C PRO A 255 6.94 -14.04 19.21
N ARG A 256 6.18 -13.02 19.62
CA ARG A 256 6.78 -11.73 20.04
C ARG A 256 7.64 -11.84 21.30
N MET A 257 7.41 -12.87 22.11
CA MET A 257 8.17 -13.12 23.33
C MET A 257 9.42 -13.98 23.09
N HIS A 258 9.69 -14.38 21.84
CA HIS A 258 10.81 -15.23 21.48
C HIS A 258 12.11 -14.44 21.26
N LEU A 259 13.23 -14.99 21.73
CA LEU A 259 14.59 -14.53 21.45
C LEU A 259 15.47 -15.71 21.01
N PRO A 260 16.39 -15.50 20.04
CA PRO A 260 16.67 -14.23 19.37
C PRO A 260 15.59 -13.88 18.34
N MET A 261 15.36 -12.58 18.12
CA MET A 261 14.25 -12.11 17.26
C MET A 261 14.42 -12.49 15.78
N ILE A 262 15.65 -12.77 15.35
CA ILE A 262 15.96 -13.11 13.96
C ILE A 262 15.36 -14.46 13.55
N ASP A 263 15.14 -15.37 14.51
CA ASP A 263 14.61 -16.72 14.25
C ASP A 263 13.06 -16.75 14.23
N ILE A 264 12.40 -15.63 14.56
CA ILE A 264 10.93 -15.60 14.73
C ILE A 264 10.20 -16.03 13.46
N MET A 265 10.66 -15.61 12.27
CA MET A 265 9.99 -15.98 11.02
C MET A 265 10.10 -17.47 10.71
N GLU A 266 11.27 -18.06 10.94
CA GLU A 266 11.48 -19.50 10.78
C GLU A 266 10.63 -20.30 11.78
N MET A 267 10.62 -19.88 13.06
CA MET A 267 9.80 -20.50 14.10
C MET A 267 8.30 -20.47 13.77
N MET A 268 7.83 -19.38 13.15
CA MET A 268 6.44 -19.25 12.72
C MET A 268 6.12 -20.04 11.44
N GLY A 269 7.11 -20.66 10.80
CA GLY A 269 6.94 -21.34 9.51
C GLY A 269 6.57 -20.36 8.39
N ALA A 270 7.02 -19.11 8.49
CA ALA A 270 6.73 -18.08 7.49
C ALA A 270 7.36 -18.45 6.14
N SER A 271 6.67 -18.17 5.03
CA SER A 271 7.32 -18.21 3.72
C SER A 271 8.41 -17.14 3.62
N ARG A 272 9.23 -17.22 2.57
CA ARG A 272 10.37 -16.32 2.39
C ARG A 272 9.90 -14.86 2.32
N ASN A 273 10.54 -14.02 3.12
CA ASN A 273 10.30 -12.59 3.27
C ASN A 273 11.62 -11.89 3.68
N GLU A 274 11.59 -10.57 3.82
CA GLU A 274 12.80 -9.78 4.10
C GLU A 274 13.54 -10.12 5.42
N LEU A 275 12.92 -10.87 6.35
CA LEU A 275 13.55 -11.24 7.63
C LEU A 275 14.12 -12.67 7.67
N ASN A 276 13.76 -13.53 6.72
CA ASN A 276 14.24 -14.93 6.64
C ASN A 276 14.81 -15.25 5.25
N THR A 277 15.52 -14.29 4.66
CA THR A 277 16.21 -14.40 3.36
C THR A 277 17.72 -14.43 3.51
#